data_AF-A0A126QUS2-F1
#
_entry.id   AF-A0A126QUS2-F1
#
_cell.length_a   1.000
_cell.length_b   1.000
_cell.length_c   1.000
_cell.angle_alpha   90.00
_cell.angle_beta   90.00
_cell.angle_gamma   90.00
#
_symmetry.space_group_name_H-M   'P 1'
#
loop_
_entity.id
_entity.type
_entity.pdbx_description
1 polymer ?
#
loop_
_entity_poly.entity_id
_entity_poly.type
_entity_poly.pdbx_seq_one_letter_code
_entity_poly.pdbx_strand_id
1 'polypeptide(L)'
;MNGDLIKRTFTTRTPDKPGAFMRACKVIKEQGGNITRVSYKRGGLNLFIEVEGTKGVLDAIEMGLSEMSYVDFQPKVPTVLVMEVKIPNTPGMLFPVLEIIDRHEVNITYLNSREENRGFQNFNIGMEVKDPTVSKKILDEVSDIYLLNVVSYNGNYDVLDTTVGYIRLANKIQRLFSLDDDKVREFVAECRGVTELLTQRGQDPVVVFDRVRQLADFIAYHRDLNFRPRITQHQLTEETSLYVIEPPCGSNTYVLRNDDSLLFVDSGMGIFSDEMITELRETFPAFFSMQKTMLVTHADADHCGLLSVIDNAEIVVDARTAADLFDMARPTSDKDAYNYCYGRLCRIITDYVAPRRENIRIIGDAPKSHSEFVLLDKLRFGDIELEIFEGPGTHTKGQTVIICRNPKLLFTGDLYSNDKDVIPERAEYNKIAPFLSENSEEDLDRLTDTRTKLGAIMDSIGRTGMIVCGGHGNIKKLR
;
A
#
# COMPACT_ATOMS: atom_id res chain seq x y z
N MET A 1 -43.31 -6.84 36.33
CA MET A 1 -42.39 -6.67 35.20
C MET A 1 -41.32 -5.68 35.65
N ASN A 2 -40.14 -6.15 36.04
CA ASN A 2 -39.01 -5.24 36.26
C ASN A 2 -38.54 -4.83 34.86
N GLY A 3 -38.87 -3.62 34.43
CA GLY A 3 -38.29 -3.06 33.22
C GLY A 3 -36.79 -2.90 33.41
N ASP A 4 -36.00 -3.21 32.38
CA ASP A 4 -34.56 -3.04 32.42
C ASP A 4 -34.22 -1.59 32.79
N LEU A 5 -33.38 -1.44 33.82
CA LEU A 5 -32.83 -0.16 34.21
C LEU A 5 -31.74 0.19 33.20
N ILE A 6 -31.91 1.34 32.56
CA ILE A 6 -30.95 1.88 31.59
C ILE A 6 -30.47 3.24 32.07
N LYS A 7 -29.31 3.68 31.58
CA LYS A 7 -28.74 4.99 31.89
C LYS A 7 -28.98 5.94 30.73
N ARG A 8 -29.43 7.15 31.02
CA ARG A 8 -29.56 8.25 30.04
C ARG A 8 -28.89 9.49 30.60
N THR A 9 -28.07 10.15 29.78
CA THR A 9 -27.47 11.44 30.14
C THR A 9 -28.34 12.57 29.64
N PHE A 10 -28.87 13.38 30.55
CA PHE A 10 -29.55 14.62 30.27
C PHE A 10 -28.53 15.76 30.30
N THR A 11 -28.49 16.55 29.23
CA THR A 11 -27.68 17.76 29.20
C THR A 11 -28.58 18.97 29.27
N THR A 12 -28.28 19.86 30.21
CA THR A 12 -29.15 20.99 30.52
C THR A 12 -28.43 22.32 30.62
N ARG A 13 -29.10 23.41 30.25
CA ARG A 13 -28.59 24.77 30.47
C ARG A 13 -29.21 25.33 31.75
N THR A 14 -28.52 25.17 32.88
CA THR A 14 -29.00 25.69 34.16
C THR A 14 -28.85 27.22 34.22
N PRO A 15 -29.90 27.97 34.61
CA PRO A 15 -29.78 29.40 34.88
C PRO A 15 -28.73 29.66 35.97
N ASP A 16 -27.91 30.70 35.82
CA ASP A 16 -26.97 31.14 36.86
C ASP A 16 -27.72 31.87 37.99
N LYS A 17 -28.49 31.09 38.75
CA LYS A 17 -29.29 31.54 39.88
C LYS A 17 -29.27 30.47 40.98
N PRO A 18 -29.30 30.86 42.27
CA PRO A 18 -29.39 29.92 43.38
C PRO A 18 -30.53 28.91 43.21
N GLY A 19 -30.25 27.63 43.50
CA GLY A 19 -31.25 26.56 43.47
C GLY A 19 -31.58 25.99 42.09
N ALA A 20 -30.88 26.36 41.01
CA ALA A 20 -31.12 25.82 39.67
C ALA A 20 -30.94 24.30 39.60
N PHE A 21 -29.83 23.77 40.11
CA PHE A 21 -29.58 22.32 40.14
C PHE A 21 -30.58 21.57 41.03
N MET A 22 -30.97 22.17 42.17
CA MET A 22 -31.96 21.61 43.08
C MET A 22 -33.31 21.35 42.38
N ARG A 23 -33.73 22.23 41.47
CA ARG A 23 -34.95 22.02 40.69
C ARG A 23 -34.84 20.83 39.73
N ALA A 24 -33.69 20.65 39.07
CA ALA A 24 -33.46 19.49 38.20
C ALA A 24 -33.48 18.17 39.00
N CYS A 25 -32.84 18.14 40.17
CA CYS A 25 -32.89 16.99 41.08
C CYS A 25 -34.31 16.70 41.59
N LYS A 26 -35.14 17.72 41.78
CA LYS A 26 -36.54 17.55 42.20
C LYS A 26 -37.35 16.79 41.15
N VAL A 27 -37.23 17.15 39.87
CA VAL A 27 -37.89 16.45 38.76
C VAL A 27 -37.45 14.98 38.70
N ILE A 28 -36.15 14.72 38.78
CA ILE A 28 -35.61 13.35 38.74
C ILE A 28 -36.12 12.51 39.92
N LYS A 29 -36.14 13.11 41.12
CA LYS A 29 -36.66 12.47 42.34
C LYS A 29 -38.14 12.14 42.23
N GLU A 30 -38.96 13.07 41.74
CA GLU A 30 -40.42 12.90 41.64
C GLU A 30 -40.80 11.77 40.67
N GLN A 31 -39.99 11.52 39.65
CA GLN A 31 -40.18 10.41 38.70
C GLN A 31 -39.51 9.09 39.14
N GLY A 32 -38.79 9.08 40.27
CA GLY A 32 -38.12 7.89 40.79
C GLY A 32 -36.83 7.49 40.06
N GLY A 33 -36.18 8.43 39.36
CA GLY A 33 -34.87 8.20 38.74
C GLY A 33 -33.71 8.29 39.74
N ASN A 34 -32.66 7.53 39.52
CA ASN A 34 -31.44 7.54 40.33
C ASN A 34 -30.30 8.25 39.60
N ILE A 35 -29.76 9.33 40.16
CA ILE A 35 -28.63 10.04 39.54
C ILE A 35 -27.34 9.24 39.77
N THR A 36 -26.70 8.77 38.69
CA THR A 36 -25.46 7.99 38.74
C THR A 36 -24.22 8.85 38.52
N ARG A 37 -24.34 9.99 37.83
CA ARG A 37 -23.23 10.91 37.57
C ARG A 37 -23.72 12.34 37.34
N VAL A 38 -22.96 13.32 37.81
CA VAL A 38 -23.21 14.76 37.58
C VAL A 38 -21.92 15.47 37.20
N SER A 39 -21.98 16.38 36.23
CA SER A 39 -20.88 17.29 35.90
C SER A 39 -21.41 18.71 35.60
N TYR A 40 -20.77 19.74 36.16
CA TYR A 40 -21.16 21.14 36.00
C TYR A 40 -19.95 22.02 35.70
N LYS A 41 -20.05 22.89 34.68
CA LYS A 41 -18.99 23.85 34.30
C LYS A 41 -19.49 25.29 34.44
N ARG A 42 -18.93 26.01 35.41
CA ARG A 42 -19.32 27.39 35.82
C ARG A 42 -19.18 28.47 34.72
N GLY A 43 -18.52 28.18 33.60
CA GLY A 43 -18.36 29.11 32.47
C GLY A 43 -19.21 28.80 31.23
N GLY A 44 -20.03 27.75 31.24
CA GLY A 44 -20.80 27.29 30.06
C GLY A 44 -22.31 27.18 30.26
N LEU A 45 -22.84 27.48 31.45
CA LEU A 45 -24.23 27.21 31.88
C LEU A 45 -24.69 25.75 31.74
N ASN A 46 -23.82 24.81 31.34
CA ASN A 46 -24.17 23.43 31.03
C ASN A 46 -23.98 22.51 32.24
N LEU A 47 -25.03 21.76 32.57
CA LEU A 47 -25.11 20.74 33.59
C LEU A 47 -25.45 19.40 32.92
N PHE A 48 -24.63 18.39 33.18
CA PHE A 48 -24.81 17.01 32.72
C PHE A 48 -25.27 16.15 33.89
N ILE A 49 -26.36 15.42 33.70
CA ILE A 49 -26.92 14.51 34.72
C ILE A 49 -27.18 13.16 34.06
N GLU A 50 -26.44 12.13 34.48
CA GLU A 50 -26.72 10.75 34.12
C GLU A 50 -27.68 10.16 35.14
N VAL A 51 -28.80 9.62 34.65
CA VAL A 51 -29.84 9.03 35.48
C VAL A 51 -30.09 7.60 35.03
N GLU A 52 -30.16 6.71 36.00
CA GLU A 52 -30.59 5.33 35.85
C GLU A 52 -32.08 5.20 36.19
N GLY A 53 -32.83 4.54 35.32
CA GLY A 53 -34.26 4.34 35.49
C GLY A 53 -34.83 3.44 34.40
N THR A 54 -36.09 3.06 34.54
CA THR A 54 -36.80 2.39 33.43
C THR A 54 -37.04 3.39 32.31
N LYS A 55 -37.24 2.91 31.07
CA LYS A 55 -37.50 3.78 29.91
C LYS A 55 -38.62 4.79 30.17
N GLY A 56 -39.75 4.36 30.76
CA GLY A 56 -40.87 5.25 31.09
C GLY A 56 -40.53 6.32 32.14
N VAL A 57 -39.69 5.99 33.14
CA VAL A 57 -39.18 6.97 34.11
C VAL A 57 -38.28 7.99 33.43
N LEU A 58 -37.38 7.55 32.56
CA LEU A 58 -36.45 8.44 31.87
C LEU A 58 -37.15 9.36 30.87
N ASP A 59 -38.17 8.87 30.17
CA ASP A 59 -38.98 9.68 29.25
C ASP A 59 -39.79 10.74 30.02
N ALA A 60 -40.32 10.41 31.21
CA ALA A 60 -41.00 11.37 32.08
C ALA A 60 -40.05 12.44 32.67
N ILE A 61 -38.81 12.04 33.00
CA ILE A 61 -37.76 12.97 33.43
C ILE A 61 -37.38 13.92 32.31
N GLU A 62 -37.24 13.41 31.08
CA GLU A 62 -36.93 14.23 29.90
C GLU A 62 -37.99 15.31 29.68
N MET A 63 -39.27 14.94 29.76
CA MET A 63 -40.38 15.86 29.62
C MET A 63 -40.37 16.93 30.71
N GLY A 64 -40.22 16.54 31.99
CA GLY A 64 -40.19 17.48 33.11
C GLY A 64 -38.98 18.43 33.10
N LEU A 65 -37.82 17.97 32.62
CA LEU A 65 -36.65 18.85 32.43
C LEU A 65 -36.83 19.76 31.20
N SER A 66 -37.52 19.30 30.15
CA SER A 66 -37.79 20.11 28.94
C SER A 66 -38.77 21.26 29.23
N GLU A 67 -39.81 21.02 30.03
CA GLU A 67 -40.78 22.04 30.46
C GLU A 67 -40.13 23.20 31.24
N MET A 68 -39.00 22.94 31.90
CA MET A 68 -38.23 23.96 32.61
C MET A 68 -37.31 24.79 31.68
N SER A 69 -37.32 24.51 30.37
CA SER A 69 -36.32 24.96 29.39
C SER A 69 -34.90 24.49 29.73
N TYR A 70 -34.77 23.40 30.49
CA TYR A 70 -33.48 22.87 30.90
C TYR A 70 -32.92 22.00 29.80
N VAL A 71 -33.72 21.27 29.03
CA VAL A 71 -33.24 20.43 27.90
C VAL A 71 -33.32 21.24 26.61
N ASP A 72 -32.21 21.88 26.24
CA ASP A 72 -32.07 22.47 24.90
C ASP A 72 -30.62 22.51 24.40
N PHE A 73 -29.79 21.59 24.89
CA PHE A 73 -28.42 21.47 24.43
C PHE A 73 -28.03 20.01 24.44
N GLN A 74 -28.06 19.35 23.28
CA GLN A 74 -27.02 18.35 23.05
C GLN A 74 -25.75 19.14 22.73
N PRO A 75 -24.75 19.22 23.63
CA PRO A 75 -23.42 19.59 23.18
C PRO A 75 -23.08 18.57 22.13
N LYS A 76 -22.90 19.02 20.89
CA LYS A 76 -22.00 18.31 19.99
C LYS A 76 -20.72 18.14 20.80
N VAL A 77 -20.41 16.88 21.15
CA VAL A 77 -19.09 16.57 21.71
C VAL A 77 -18.11 17.14 20.67
N PRO A 78 -17.27 18.11 21.03
CA PRO A 78 -16.36 18.69 20.07
C PRO A 78 -15.54 17.55 19.47
N THR A 79 -15.44 17.53 18.14
CA THR A 79 -14.54 16.59 17.49
C THR A 79 -13.13 17.00 17.86
N VAL A 80 -12.38 16.09 18.47
CA VAL A 80 -11.00 16.32 18.87
C VAL A 80 -10.10 15.39 18.07
N LEU A 81 -9.05 15.96 17.52
CA LEU A 81 -7.98 15.25 16.85
C LEU A 81 -6.73 15.38 17.73
N VAL A 82 -6.19 14.25 18.16
CA VAL A 82 -4.92 14.18 18.89
C VAL A 82 -3.88 13.55 17.98
N MET A 83 -2.89 14.35 17.61
CA MET A 83 -1.73 13.90 16.87
C MET A 83 -0.53 13.72 17.79
N GLU A 84 0.27 12.71 17.52
CA GLU A 84 1.57 12.47 18.14
C GLU A 84 2.65 12.80 17.13
N VAL A 85 3.56 13.70 17.51
CA VAL A 85 4.65 14.18 16.64
C VAL A 85 5.98 13.80 17.26
N LYS A 86 6.80 13.06 16.51
CA LYS A 86 8.16 12.69 16.93
C LYS A 86 9.13 13.82 16.56
N ILE A 87 9.60 14.56 17.56
CA ILE A 87 10.39 15.78 17.37
C ILE A 87 11.82 15.58 17.89
N PRO A 88 12.87 15.96 17.15
CA PRO A 88 14.25 15.88 17.63
C PRO A 88 14.44 16.64 18.95
N ASN A 89 15.17 16.03 19.89
CA ASN A 89 15.39 16.60 21.22
C ASN A 89 16.52 17.65 21.20
N THR A 90 16.33 18.72 20.43
CA THR A 90 17.26 19.87 20.34
C THR A 90 16.51 21.20 20.49
N PRO A 91 17.18 22.28 20.91
CA PRO A 91 16.53 23.55 21.19
C PRO A 91 15.71 24.09 20.01
N GLY A 92 14.44 24.45 20.27
CA GLY A 92 13.57 25.10 19.28
C GLY A 92 12.79 24.17 18.36
N MET A 93 12.99 22.85 18.40
CA MET A 93 12.39 21.93 17.42
C MET A 93 10.86 21.79 17.50
N LEU A 94 10.23 22.15 18.62
CA LEU A 94 8.76 22.22 18.73
C LEU A 94 8.17 23.42 17.98
N PHE A 95 8.94 24.51 17.83
CA PHE A 95 8.44 25.79 17.32
C PHE A 95 7.81 25.69 15.92
N PRO A 96 8.39 24.98 14.93
CA PRO A 96 7.78 24.82 13.61
C PRO A 96 6.36 24.24 13.65
N VAL A 97 6.10 23.27 14.54
CA VAL A 97 4.75 22.68 14.69
C VAL A 97 3.77 23.69 15.26
N LEU A 98 4.19 24.48 16.25
CA LEU A 98 3.35 25.53 16.82
C LEU A 98 3.08 26.66 15.83
N GLU A 99 4.06 27.02 15.00
CA GLU A 99 3.92 28.03 13.95
C GLU A 99 2.92 27.58 12.87
N ILE A 100 2.95 26.30 12.47
CA ILE A 100 1.95 25.74 11.54
C ILE A 100 0.54 25.86 12.14
N ILE A 101 0.36 25.42 13.40
CA ILE A 101 -0.95 25.45 14.06
C ILE A 101 -1.48 26.88 14.19
N ASP A 102 -0.62 27.83 14.59
CA ASP A 102 -0.95 29.24 14.78
C ASP A 102 -1.36 29.92 13.46
N ARG A 103 -0.64 29.64 12.37
CA ARG A 103 -0.95 30.14 11.01
C ARG A 103 -2.35 29.78 10.54
N HIS A 104 -2.87 28.64 11.01
CA HIS A 104 -4.22 28.16 10.70
C HIS A 104 -5.27 28.60 11.73
N GLU A 105 -4.91 29.46 12.68
CA GLU A 105 -5.78 30.01 13.73
C GLU A 105 -6.47 28.93 14.60
N VAL A 106 -5.80 27.79 14.81
CA VAL A 106 -6.32 26.66 15.60
C VAL A 106 -5.76 26.69 17.02
N ASN A 107 -6.65 26.60 18.02
CA ASN A 107 -6.23 26.49 19.41
C ASN A 107 -5.85 25.05 19.78
N ILE A 108 -4.73 24.90 20.48
CA ILE A 108 -4.32 23.65 21.11
C ILE A 108 -5.19 23.40 22.35
N THR A 109 -5.92 22.30 22.36
CA THR A 109 -6.78 21.88 23.48
C THR A 109 -6.06 20.98 24.47
N TYR A 110 -4.98 20.34 24.03
CA TYR A 110 -4.15 19.43 24.81
C TYR A 110 -2.71 19.46 24.32
N LEU A 111 -1.74 19.51 25.23
CA LEU A 111 -0.33 19.35 24.90
C LEU A 111 0.35 18.55 26.02
N ASN A 112 0.95 17.43 25.66
CA ASN A 112 1.88 16.72 26.53
C ASN A 112 3.16 16.40 25.74
N SER A 113 4.23 16.07 26.45
CA SER A 113 5.38 15.41 25.85
C SER A 113 5.86 14.27 26.73
N ARG A 114 6.49 13.30 26.08
CA ARG A 114 7.21 12.21 26.74
C ARG A 114 8.60 12.11 26.13
N GLU A 115 9.62 12.26 26.96
CA GLU A 115 10.99 11.92 26.58
C GLU A 115 11.10 10.39 26.53
N GLU A 116 11.28 9.82 25.34
CA GLU A 116 11.50 8.39 25.17
C GLU A 116 12.99 8.03 25.15
N ASN A 117 13.82 8.89 24.58
CA ASN A 117 15.28 8.75 24.58
C ASN A 117 15.97 10.12 24.42
N ARG A 118 17.31 10.13 24.43
CA ARG A 118 18.11 11.36 24.26
C ARG A 118 18.01 12.00 22.87
N GLY A 119 17.49 11.30 21.86
CA GLY A 119 17.47 11.76 20.47
C GLY A 119 16.18 12.47 20.05
N PHE A 120 15.03 12.08 20.61
CA PHE A 120 13.73 12.66 20.28
C PHE A 120 12.75 12.66 21.46
N GLN A 121 11.72 13.50 21.35
CA GLN A 121 10.55 13.50 22.24
C GLN A 121 9.28 13.35 21.42
N ASN A 122 8.33 12.58 21.94
CA ASN A 122 6.99 12.48 21.35
C ASN A 122 6.07 13.51 22.00
N PHE A 123 5.47 14.38 21.18
CA PHE A 123 4.52 15.39 21.62
C PHE A 123 3.11 14.97 21.23
N ASN A 124 2.20 14.82 22.21
CA ASN A 124 0.78 14.67 21.90
C ASN A 124 0.12 16.04 21.90
N ILE A 125 -0.44 16.41 20.76
CA ILE A 125 -1.07 17.70 20.51
C ILE A 125 -2.53 17.46 20.14
N GLY A 126 -3.44 17.90 20.99
CA GLY A 126 -4.87 17.87 20.73
C GLY A 126 -5.36 19.20 20.17
N MET A 127 -6.22 19.13 19.16
CA MET A 127 -6.89 20.27 18.56
C MET A 127 -8.38 19.97 18.36
N GLU A 128 -9.22 21.00 18.50
CA GLU A 128 -10.64 20.93 18.15
C GLU A 128 -10.79 21.03 16.62
N VAL A 129 -11.50 20.07 16.03
CA VAL A 129 -11.81 20.06 14.59
C VAL A 129 -13.06 20.92 14.37
N LYS A 130 -12.84 22.20 14.05
CA LYS A 130 -13.90 23.13 13.63
C LYS A 130 -14.15 23.09 12.13
N ASP A 131 -13.06 23.01 11.36
CA ASP A 131 -13.05 22.85 9.92
C ASP A 131 -12.13 21.66 9.57
N PRO A 132 -12.67 20.55 9.03
CA PRO A 132 -11.88 19.38 8.70
C PRO A 132 -10.83 19.66 7.60
N THR A 133 -11.05 20.62 6.72
CA THR A 133 -10.08 21.01 5.69
C THR A 133 -8.87 21.72 6.31
N VAL A 134 -9.09 22.55 7.33
CA VAL A 134 -7.99 23.19 8.08
C VAL A 134 -7.20 22.14 8.87
N SER A 135 -7.89 21.23 9.57
CA SER A 135 -7.23 20.14 10.29
C SER A 135 -6.42 19.22 9.38
N LYS A 136 -6.93 18.92 8.17
CA LYS A 136 -6.17 18.21 7.15
C LYS A 136 -4.88 18.95 6.78
N LYS A 137 -4.95 20.25 6.47
CA LYS A 137 -3.76 21.04 6.12
C LYS A 137 -2.70 21.03 7.22
N ILE A 138 -3.12 21.12 8.49
CA ILE A 138 -2.20 21.01 9.62
C ILE A 138 -1.52 19.65 9.65
N LEU A 139 -2.27 18.54 9.49
CA LEU A 139 -1.68 17.20 9.44
C LEU A 139 -0.69 17.07 8.27
N ASP A 140 -1.05 17.56 7.09
CA ASP A 140 -0.20 17.55 5.90
C ASP A 140 1.12 18.31 6.16
N GLU A 141 1.04 19.57 6.60
CA GLU A 141 2.23 20.42 6.85
C GLU A 141 3.11 19.90 7.99
N VAL A 142 2.52 19.31 9.05
CA VAL A 142 3.30 18.70 10.13
C VAL A 142 4.00 17.43 9.64
N SER A 143 3.34 16.62 8.79
CA SER A 143 3.93 15.40 8.23
C SER A 143 5.09 15.65 7.28
N ASP A 144 5.18 16.86 6.71
CA ASP A 144 6.31 17.27 5.86
C ASP A 144 7.61 17.45 6.65
N ILE A 145 7.50 17.87 7.92
CA ILE A 145 8.66 18.21 8.75
C ILE A 145 9.01 17.12 9.77
N TYR A 146 8.02 16.36 10.25
CA TYR A 146 8.21 15.36 11.30
C TYR A 146 7.36 14.11 11.08
N LEU A 147 7.79 13.01 11.69
CA LEU A 147 7.00 11.78 11.74
C LEU A 147 5.74 12.02 12.59
N LEU A 148 4.59 11.70 12.00
CA LEU A 148 3.27 12.01 12.53
C LEU A 148 2.43 10.75 12.71
N ASN A 149 1.75 10.65 13.84
CA ASN A 149 0.75 9.62 14.13
C ASN A 149 -0.56 10.27 14.61
N VAL A 150 -1.68 9.61 14.37
CA VAL A 150 -3.00 10.06 14.85
C VAL A 150 -3.48 9.13 15.95
N VAL A 151 -3.28 9.56 17.19
CA VAL A 151 -3.58 8.80 18.41
C VAL A 151 -5.08 8.69 18.64
N SER A 152 -5.81 9.80 18.51
CA SER A 152 -7.26 9.80 18.64
C SER A 152 -7.90 10.76 17.67
N TYR A 153 -9.05 10.35 17.16
CA TYR A 153 -9.90 11.13 16.28
C TYR A 153 -11.29 10.50 16.33
N ASN A 154 -12.30 11.32 16.65
CA ASN A 154 -13.68 10.90 16.85
C ASN A 154 -14.65 11.59 15.88
N GLY A 155 -14.14 12.10 14.76
CA GLY A 155 -14.94 12.71 13.70
C GLY A 155 -15.39 11.69 12.66
N ASN A 156 -16.17 12.18 11.69
CA ASN A 156 -16.62 11.44 10.51
C ASN A 156 -16.73 12.46 9.36
N TYR A 157 -15.57 12.85 8.84
CA TYR A 157 -15.43 13.88 7.82
C TYR A 157 -14.57 13.31 6.68
N ASP A 158 -15.17 12.93 5.56
CA ASP A 158 -14.52 12.19 4.46
C ASP A 158 -13.08 12.64 4.13
N VAL A 159 -12.87 13.96 4.00
CA VAL A 159 -11.55 14.57 3.69
C VAL A 159 -10.52 14.35 4.79
N LEU A 160 -10.93 14.49 6.06
CA LEU A 160 -10.04 14.30 7.21
C LEU A 160 -9.87 12.81 7.53
N ASP A 161 -10.92 12.00 7.34
CA ASP A 161 -10.92 10.56 7.54
C ASP A 161 -9.92 9.88 6.61
N THR A 162 -9.89 10.29 5.33
CA THR A 162 -8.90 9.82 4.35
C THR A 162 -7.47 10.15 4.81
N THR A 163 -7.26 11.36 5.32
CA THR A 163 -5.95 11.85 5.81
C THR A 163 -5.48 11.06 7.02
N VAL A 164 -6.34 10.94 8.03
CA VAL A 164 -6.10 10.12 9.22
C VAL A 164 -5.86 8.66 8.84
N GLY A 165 -6.61 8.16 7.86
CA GLY A 165 -6.52 6.80 7.34
C GLY A 165 -5.15 6.47 6.79
N TYR A 166 -4.64 7.27 5.85
CA TYR A 166 -3.33 6.99 5.26
C TYR A 166 -2.18 7.27 6.25
N ILE A 167 -2.29 8.22 7.19
CA ILE A 167 -1.27 8.42 8.23
C ILE A 167 -1.19 7.17 9.12
N ARG A 168 -2.35 6.61 9.53
CA ARG A 168 -2.38 5.37 10.30
C ARG A 168 -1.83 4.18 9.50
N LEU A 169 -2.09 4.14 8.20
CA LEU A 169 -1.52 3.14 7.30
C LEU A 169 0.02 3.25 7.23
N ALA A 170 0.56 4.46 7.06
CA ALA A 170 2.00 4.71 7.05
C ALA A 170 2.67 4.23 8.35
N ASN A 171 2.09 4.57 9.51
CA ASN A 171 2.57 4.12 10.82
C ASN A 171 2.46 2.59 10.98
N LYS A 172 1.44 1.95 10.39
CA LYS A 172 1.31 0.49 10.38
C LYS A 172 2.43 -0.14 9.56
N ILE A 173 2.65 0.34 8.33
CA ILE A 173 3.69 -0.14 7.42
C ILE A 173 5.08 0.05 8.04
N GLN A 174 5.33 1.19 8.69
CA GLN A 174 6.57 1.43 9.44
C GLN A 174 6.83 0.31 10.45
N ARG A 175 5.82 -0.09 11.23
CA ARG A 175 5.96 -1.18 12.21
C ARG A 175 6.14 -2.55 11.57
N LEU A 176 5.43 -2.81 10.47
CA LEU A 176 5.52 -4.10 9.76
C LEU A 176 6.91 -4.33 9.15
N PHE A 177 7.53 -3.28 8.60
CA PHE A 177 8.77 -3.41 7.83
C PHE A 177 9.97 -2.70 8.45
N SER A 178 9.81 -2.11 9.65
CA SER A 178 10.85 -1.32 10.32
C SER A 178 11.42 -0.21 9.42
N LEU A 179 10.55 0.46 8.65
CA LEU A 179 10.97 1.54 7.76
C LEU A 179 11.57 2.71 8.54
N ASP A 180 12.61 3.32 7.98
CA ASP A 180 13.18 4.55 8.51
C ASP A 180 12.20 5.73 8.39
N ASP A 181 12.46 6.79 9.18
CA ASP A 181 11.58 7.96 9.24
C ASP A 181 11.46 8.67 7.88
N ASP A 182 12.44 8.54 6.97
CA ASP A 182 12.44 9.21 5.66
C ASP A 182 11.50 8.49 4.68
N LYS A 183 11.56 7.15 4.62
CA LYS A 183 10.63 6.32 3.83
C LYS A 183 9.19 6.45 4.30
N VAL A 184 8.94 6.62 5.60
CA VAL A 184 7.57 6.84 6.09
C VAL A 184 7.05 8.20 5.66
N ARG A 185 7.88 9.26 5.69
CA ARG A 185 7.49 10.57 5.16
C ARG A 185 7.27 10.53 3.64
N GLU A 186 8.12 9.81 2.91
CA GLU A 186 7.91 9.55 1.47
C GLU A 186 6.56 8.87 1.23
N PHE A 187 6.24 7.80 1.97
CA PHE A 187 4.96 7.11 1.86
C PHE A 187 3.76 8.03 2.14
N VAL A 188 3.85 8.87 3.18
CA VAL A 188 2.80 9.86 3.50
C VAL A 188 2.65 10.90 2.39
N ALA A 189 3.75 11.42 1.86
CA ALA A 189 3.73 12.34 0.72
C ALA A 189 3.11 11.70 -0.52
N GLU A 190 3.42 10.43 -0.79
CA GLU A 190 2.81 9.67 -1.87
C GLU A 190 1.31 9.46 -1.66
N CYS A 191 0.86 9.10 -0.45
CA CYS A 191 -0.56 8.98 -0.16
C CYS A 191 -1.33 10.30 -0.37
N ARG A 192 -0.72 11.46 -0.05
CA ARG A 192 -1.30 12.77 -0.39
C ARG A 192 -1.44 12.96 -1.89
N GLY A 193 -0.38 12.68 -2.66
CA GLY A 193 -0.42 12.76 -4.12
C GLY A 193 -1.46 11.84 -4.76
N VAL A 194 -1.60 10.62 -4.23
CA VAL A 194 -2.66 9.67 -4.62
C VAL A 194 -4.06 10.23 -4.32
N THR A 195 -4.25 10.79 -3.13
CA THR A 195 -5.51 11.41 -2.72
C THR A 195 -5.91 12.54 -3.67
N GLU A 196 -4.96 13.44 -3.97
CA GLU A 196 -5.18 14.57 -4.88
C GLU A 196 -5.52 14.12 -6.30
N LEU A 197 -4.72 13.21 -6.85
CA LEU A 197 -4.90 12.74 -8.23
C LEU A 197 -6.24 12.02 -8.43
N LEU A 198 -6.61 11.12 -7.52
CA LEU A 198 -7.85 10.35 -7.63
C LEU A 198 -9.07 11.23 -7.35
N THR A 199 -9.00 12.12 -6.35
CA THR A 199 -10.11 13.06 -6.06
C THR A 199 -10.40 13.99 -7.24
N GLN A 200 -9.36 14.49 -7.93
CA GLN A 200 -9.52 15.31 -9.15
C GLN A 200 -10.22 14.56 -10.29
N ARG A 201 -10.14 13.23 -10.29
CA ARG A 201 -10.81 12.34 -11.24
C ARG A 201 -12.15 11.79 -10.74
N GLY A 202 -12.64 12.23 -9.57
CA GLY A 202 -13.88 11.73 -8.97
C GLY A 202 -13.79 10.28 -8.46
N GLN A 203 -12.58 9.80 -8.19
CA GLN A 203 -12.26 8.45 -7.73
C GLN A 203 -11.96 8.43 -6.23
N ASP A 204 -12.21 7.29 -5.57
CA ASP A 204 -11.99 7.13 -4.13
C ASP A 204 -10.57 6.58 -3.83
N PRO A 205 -9.68 7.37 -3.21
CA PRO A 205 -8.34 6.91 -2.87
C PRO A 205 -8.30 5.82 -1.80
N VAL A 206 -9.37 5.66 -1.00
CA VAL A 206 -9.45 4.62 0.03
C VAL A 206 -9.31 3.23 -0.57
N VAL A 207 -9.80 3.02 -1.80
CA VAL A 207 -9.67 1.75 -2.52
C VAL A 207 -8.18 1.37 -2.71
N VAL A 208 -7.34 2.33 -3.08
CA VAL A 208 -5.89 2.10 -3.23
C VAL A 208 -5.25 1.81 -1.87
N PHE A 209 -5.58 2.59 -0.85
CA PHE A 209 -5.00 2.41 0.49
C PHE A 209 -5.38 1.08 1.11
N ASP A 210 -6.61 0.60 0.92
CA ASP A 210 -7.02 -0.72 1.38
C ASP A 210 -6.30 -1.86 0.66
N ARG A 211 -6.04 -1.72 -0.65
CA ARG A 211 -5.23 -2.70 -1.41
C ARG A 211 -3.78 -2.71 -0.94
N VAL A 212 -3.17 -1.54 -0.74
CA VAL A 212 -1.81 -1.41 -0.20
C VAL A 212 -1.74 -2.00 1.20
N ARG A 213 -2.75 -1.78 2.04
CA ARG A 213 -2.85 -2.38 3.38
C ARG A 213 -2.91 -3.91 3.32
N GLN A 214 -3.77 -4.47 2.46
CA GLN A 214 -3.89 -5.92 2.28
C GLN A 214 -2.57 -6.52 1.80
N LEU A 215 -1.92 -5.87 0.83
CA LEU A 215 -0.61 -6.31 0.34
C LEU A 215 0.46 -6.25 1.44
N ALA A 216 0.52 -5.16 2.20
CA ALA A 216 1.48 -5.02 3.29
C ALA A 216 1.30 -6.08 4.38
N ASP A 217 0.05 -6.38 4.76
CA ASP A 217 -0.26 -7.47 5.71
C ASP A 217 0.19 -8.83 5.17
N PHE A 218 -0.05 -9.08 3.88
CA PHE A 218 0.32 -10.33 3.21
C PHE A 218 1.85 -10.50 3.12
N ILE A 219 2.57 -9.47 2.67
CA ILE A 219 4.04 -9.47 2.61
C ILE A 219 4.60 -9.73 4.00
N ALA A 220 4.17 -8.97 5.01
CA ALA A 220 4.70 -9.11 6.37
C ALA A 220 4.53 -10.51 6.95
N TYR A 221 3.44 -11.21 6.62
CA TYR A 221 3.22 -12.58 7.03
C TYR A 221 4.19 -13.57 6.35
N HIS A 222 4.57 -13.32 5.11
CA HIS A 222 5.38 -14.22 4.27
C HIS A 222 6.88 -13.88 4.24
N ARG A 223 7.37 -13.04 5.16
CA ARG A 223 8.80 -12.76 5.35
C ARG A 223 9.49 -13.79 6.25
N ASP A 224 10.82 -13.72 6.28
CA ASP A 224 11.68 -14.51 7.14
C ASP A 224 11.40 -16.02 7.00
N LEU A 225 11.14 -16.72 8.11
CA LEU A 225 10.88 -18.17 8.14
C LEU A 225 9.59 -18.61 7.40
N ASN A 226 8.73 -17.66 7.06
CA ASN A 226 7.50 -17.89 6.29
C ASN A 226 7.71 -17.65 4.79
N PHE A 227 8.87 -17.13 4.38
CA PHE A 227 9.25 -17.10 2.98
C PHE A 227 9.63 -18.51 2.55
N ARG A 228 8.73 -19.17 1.84
CA ARG A 228 8.86 -20.57 1.43
C ARG A 228 8.62 -20.71 -0.05
N PRO A 229 9.61 -20.36 -0.89
CA PRO A 229 9.43 -20.47 -2.33
C PRO A 229 9.39 -21.94 -2.75
N ARG A 230 8.61 -22.24 -3.80
CA ARG A 230 8.75 -23.50 -4.52
C ARG A 230 9.87 -23.34 -5.54
N ILE A 231 10.95 -24.09 -5.37
CA ILE A 231 12.08 -24.10 -6.31
C ILE A 231 12.07 -25.40 -7.11
N THR A 232 12.09 -25.28 -8.43
CA THR A 232 12.17 -26.43 -9.34
C THR A 232 13.28 -26.25 -10.36
N GLN A 233 13.87 -27.37 -10.81
CA GLN A 233 14.92 -27.39 -11.84
C GLN A 233 14.46 -28.20 -13.05
N HIS A 234 14.80 -27.70 -14.23
CA HIS A 234 14.58 -28.36 -15.52
C HIS A 234 15.87 -28.32 -16.34
N GLN A 235 16.41 -29.50 -16.65
CA GLN A 235 17.48 -29.61 -17.63
C GLN A 235 16.94 -29.27 -19.02
N LEU A 236 17.60 -28.34 -19.71
CA LEU A 236 17.18 -27.83 -21.01
C LEU A 236 18.02 -28.41 -22.15
N THR A 237 19.34 -28.43 -21.96
CA THR A 237 20.35 -29.03 -22.85
C THR A 237 21.33 -29.84 -22.01
N GLU A 238 22.48 -30.28 -22.55
CA GLU A 238 23.52 -30.90 -21.71
C GLU A 238 24.20 -29.90 -20.77
N GLU A 239 24.32 -28.63 -21.19
CA GLU A 239 25.09 -27.59 -20.49
C GLU A 239 24.19 -26.59 -19.73
N THR A 240 22.93 -26.43 -20.14
CA THR A 240 22.02 -25.40 -19.61
C THR A 240 20.85 -25.99 -18.82
N SER A 241 20.65 -25.46 -17.61
CA SER A 241 19.51 -25.75 -16.73
C SER A 241 18.67 -24.49 -16.47
N LEU A 242 17.36 -24.66 -16.37
CA LEU A 242 16.41 -23.65 -15.89
C LEU A 242 16.05 -23.94 -14.45
N TYR A 243 16.18 -22.94 -13.59
CA TYR A 243 15.65 -22.92 -12.23
C TYR A 243 14.45 -21.97 -12.19
N VAL A 244 13.38 -22.40 -11.53
CA VAL A 244 12.15 -21.63 -11.35
C VAL A 244 11.97 -21.43 -9.86
N ILE A 245 11.98 -20.18 -9.42
CA ILE A 245 11.75 -19.80 -8.03
C ILE A 245 10.37 -19.14 -7.98
N GLU A 246 9.42 -19.83 -7.33
CA GLU A 246 8.06 -19.35 -7.15
C GLU A 246 7.88 -18.86 -5.71
N PRO A 247 7.98 -17.55 -5.42
CA PRO A 247 7.79 -17.04 -4.07
C PRO A 247 6.33 -17.16 -3.61
N PRO A 248 6.08 -17.11 -2.28
CA PRO A 248 4.72 -17.06 -1.74
C PRO A 248 3.94 -15.80 -2.17
N CYS A 249 4.65 -14.71 -2.49
CA CYS A 249 4.11 -13.41 -2.87
C CYS A 249 4.93 -12.83 -4.03
N GLY A 250 4.27 -12.23 -5.03
CA GLY A 250 4.91 -11.66 -6.22
C GLY A 250 5.05 -12.62 -7.40
N SER A 251 5.92 -12.23 -8.35
CA SER A 251 6.15 -12.96 -9.60
C SER A 251 7.24 -14.03 -9.50
N ASN A 252 7.38 -14.85 -10.54
CA ASN A 252 8.46 -15.82 -10.64
C ASN A 252 9.82 -15.15 -10.87
N THR A 253 10.85 -15.73 -10.29
CA THR A 253 12.23 -15.50 -10.72
C THR A 253 12.71 -16.73 -11.48
N TYR A 254 13.10 -16.55 -12.74
CA TYR A 254 13.68 -17.62 -13.54
C TYR A 254 15.19 -17.43 -13.61
N VAL A 255 15.95 -18.51 -13.43
CA VAL A 255 17.42 -18.47 -13.52
C VAL A 255 17.90 -19.57 -14.47
N LEU A 256 18.44 -19.18 -15.61
CA LEU A 256 19.20 -20.07 -16.49
C LEU A 256 20.63 -20.15 -15.97
N ARG A 257 21.15 -21.37 -15.83
CA ARG A 257 22.53 -21.63 -15.46
C ARG A 257 23.24 -22.37 -16.58
N ASN A 258 24.41 -21.86 -16.95
CA ASN A 258 25.38 -22.52 -17.82
C ASN A 258 26.77 -22.26 -17.20
N ASP A 259 27.46 -23.32 -16.78
CA ASP A 259 28.71 -23.26 -16.01
C ASP A 259 28.67 -22.25 -14.84
N ASP A 260 29.55 -21.24 -14.88
CA ASP A 260 29.71 -20.16 -13.90
C ASP A 260 28.93 -18.88 -14.26
N SER A 261 27.95 -19.00 -15.18
CA SER A 261 27.09 -17.89 -15.61
C SER A 261 25.64 -18.13 -15.22
N LEU A 262 24.97 -17.07 -14.80
CA LEU A 262 23.55 -17.02 -14.49
C LEU A 262 22.86 -15.96 -15.35
N LEU A 263 21.76 -16.34 -15.99
CA LEU A 263 20.85 -15.39 -16.62
C LEU A 263 19.52 -15.41 -15.89
N PHE A 264 19.15 -14.28 -15.32
CA PHE A 264 17.87 -14.06 -14.68
C PHE A 264 16.87 -13.58 -15.72
N VAL A 265 15.64 -14.09 -15.65
CA VAL A 265 14.47 -13.46 -16.27
C VAL A 265 13.53 -13.10 -15.14
N ASP A 266 13.36 -11.79 -14.94
CA ASP A 266 12.72 -11.18 -13.77
C ASP A 266 13.39 -11.57 -12.43
N SER A 267 12.94 -10.98 -11.34
CA SER A 267 13.67 -11.00 -10.06
C SER A 267 12.84 -10.87 -8.79
N GLY A 268 11.51 -10.93 -8.84
CA GLY A 268 10.70 -10.86 -7.62
C GLY A 268 10.62 -9.44 -7.02
N MET A 269 10.26 -9.34 -5.74
CA MET A 269 10.14 -8.08 -4.98
C MET A 269 11.37 -7.79 -4.12
N GLY A 270 11.75 -6.51 -3.97
CA GLY A 270 12.93 -6.07 -3.21
C GLY A 270 12.86 -6.35 -1.71
N ILE A 271 11.65 -6.32 -1.14
CA ILE A 271 11.39 -6.58 0.29
C ILE A 271 11.77 -8.01 0.73
N PHE A 272 11.90 -8.94 -0.22
CA PHE A 272 12.36 -10.32 0.00
C PHE A 272 13.83 -10.52 -0.37
N SER A 273 14.62 -9.45 -0.47
CA SER A 273 16.01 -9.51 -0.92
C SER A 273 16.87 -10.43 -0.07
N ASP A 274 16.80 -10.34 1.25
CA ASP A 274 17.57 -11.20 2.16
C ASP A 274 17.19 -12.68 2.00
N GLU A 275 15.89 -12.97 1.92
CA GLU A 275 15.38 -14.33 1.73
C GLU A 275 15.78 -14.89 0.35
N MET A 276 15.60 -14.12 -0.72
CA MET A 276 15.97 -14.51 -2.08
C MET A 276 17.48 -14.71 -2.23
N ILE A 277 18.32 -13.85 -1.64
CA ILE A 277 19.78 -14.03 -1.66
C ILE A 277 20.19 -15.30 -0.91
N THR A 278 19.49 -15.65 0.17
CA THR A 278 19.72 -16.92 0.88
C THR A 278 19.42 -18.11 -0.03
N GLU A 279 18.24 -18.15 -0.66
CA GLU A 279 17.84 -19.21 -1.59
C GLU A 279 18.79 -19.33 -2.80
N LEU A 280 19.24 -18.20 -3.35
CA LEU A 280 20.17 -18.17 -4.47
C LEU A 280 21.55 -18.72 -4.09
N ARG A 281 22.05 -18.45 -2.88
CA ARG A 281 23.34 -18.98 -2.41
C ARG A 281 23.29 -20.47 -2.12
N GLU A 282 22.16 -20.96 -1.61
CA GLU A 282 21.94 -22.38 -1.38
C GLU A 282 21.82 -23.14 -2.71
N THR A 283 21.12 -22.55 -3.68
CA THR A 283 20.96 -23.13 -5.02
C THR A 283 22.25 -23.06 -5.85
N PHE A 284 23.01 -21.97 -5.73
CA PHE A 284 24.24 -21.71 -6.47
C PHE A 284 25.40 -21.42 -5.49
N PRO A 285 26.19 -22.43 -5.07
CA PRO A 285 27.22 -22.24 -4.03
C PRO A 285 28.28 -21.16 -4.33
N ALA A 286 28.55 -20.89 -5.62
CA ALA A 286 29.48 -19.85 -6.08
C ALA A 286 28.78 -18.55 -6.50
N PHE A 287 27.52 -18.33 -6.08
CA PHE A 287 26.63 -17.26 -6.54
C PHE A 287 27.33 -15.89 -6.68
N PHE A 288 28.09 -15.46 -5.67
CA PHE A 288 28.71 -14.14 -5.66
C PHE A 288 29.82 -13.96 -6.72
N SER A 289 30.51 -15.03 -7.12
CA SER A 289 31.56 -14.98 -8.16
C SER A 289 31.05 -15.27 -9.57
N MET A 290 29.84 -15.81 -9.71
CA MET A 290 29.25 -16.11 -11.02
C MET A 290 28.96 -14.84 -11.81
N GLN A 291 29.14 -14.91 -13.13
CA GLN A 291 28.73 -13.86 -14.06
C GLN A 291 27.20 -13.80 -14.12
N LYS A 292 26.63 -12.59 -14.15
CA LYS A 292 25.17 -12.41 -14.10
C LYS A 292 24.69 -11.50 -15.22
N THR A 293 23.59 -11.91 -15.84
CA THR A 293 22.79 -11.06 -16.73
C THR A 293 21.35 -11.10 -16.24
N MET A 294 20.64 -9.97 -16.25
CA MET A 294 19.24 -9.90 -15.86
C MET A 294 18.43 -9.34 -17.02
N LEU A 295 17.57 -10.16 -17.60
CA LEU A 295 16.55 -9.73 -18.55
C LEU A 295 15.27 -9.39 -17.75
N VAL A 296 14.66 -8.24 -18.06
CA VAL A 296 13.43 -7.81 -17.38
C VAL A 296 12.28 -7.80 -18.37
N THR A 297 11.18 -8.46 -18.04
CA THR A 297 9.99 -8.47 -18.89
C THR A 297 9.28 -7.13 -18.85
N HIS A 298 9.16 -6.51 -17.67
CA HIS A 298 8.58 -5.18 -17.47
C HIS A 298 8.90 -4.60 -16.07
N ALA A 299 8.51 -3.33 -15.83
CA ALA A 299 8.92 -2.55 -14.67
C ALA A 299 8.03 -2.67 -13.42
N ASP A 300 7.16 -3.67 -13.34
CA ASP A 300 6.35 -3.89 -12.14
C ASP A 300 7.23 -4.39 -11.00
N ALA A 301 6.94 -3.91 -9.79
CA ALA A 301 7.87 -4.01 -8.66
C ALA A 301 8.16 -5.46 -8.22
N ASP A 302 7.29 -6.41 -8.58
CA ASP A 302 7.47 -7.84 -8.33
C ASP A 302 8.19 -8.59 -9.46
N HIS A 303 8.58 -7.92 -10.55
CA HIS A 303 9.44 -8.46 -11.60
C HIS A 303 10.87 -7.89 -11.53
N CYS A 304 11.04 -6.69 -10.97
CA CYS A 304 12.31 -5.94 -11.02
C CYS A 304 12.90 -5.62 -9.63
N GLY A 305 12.42 -6.25 -8.56
CA GLY A 305 12.76 -5.90 -7.19
C GLY A 305 14.23 -6.10 -6.79
N LEU A 306 14.94 -7.06 -7.39
CA LEU A 306 16.35 -7.35 -7.00
C LEU A 306 17.38 -6.75 -7.96
N LEU A 307 16.98 -5.93 -8.92
CA LEU A 307 17.90 -5.33 -9.91
C LEU A 307 19.01 -4.49 -9.27
N SER A 308 18.74 -3.82 -8.16
CA SER A 308 19.72 -3.02 -7.41
C SER A 308 20.46 -3.81 -6.32
N VAL A 309 20.01 -5.04 -6.04
CA VAL A 309 20.52 -5.92 -4.98
C VAL A 309 21.52 -6.93 -5.53
N ILE A 310 21.26 -7.47 -6.72
CA ILE A 310 22.14 -8.45 -7.34
C ILE A 310 23.35 -7.74 -7.97
N ASP A 311 24.48 -7.81 -7.26
CA ASP A 311 25.75 -7.25 -7.70
C ASP A 311 26.34 -7.95 -8.93
N ASN A 312 27.14 -7.19 -9.69
CA ASN A 312 27.88 -7.65 -10.87
C ASN A 312 26.98 -8.25 -11.96
N ALA A 313 25.77 -7.70 -12.12
CA ALA A 313 24.85 -8.07 -13.18
C ALA A 313 24.77 -7.01 -14.28
N GLU A 314 24.86 -7.44 -15.54
CA GLU A 314 24.40 -6.63 -16.68
C GLU A 314 22.86 -6.70 -16.73
N ILE A 315 22.18 -5.56 -16.66
CA ILE A 315 20.72 -5.48 -16.68
C ILE A 315 20.28 -5.08 -18.09
N VAL A 316 19.54 -5.95 -18.76
CA VAL A 316 19.11 -5.78 -20.15
C VAL A 316 17.61 -5.56 -20.20
N VAL A 317 17.20 -4.43 -20.76
CA VAL A 317 15.80 -3.99 -20.79
C VAL A 317 15.49 -3.25 -22.09
N ASP A 318 14.24 -3.22 -22.51
CA ASP A 318 13.81 -2.30 -23.56
C ASP A 318 13.77 -0.85 -23.04
N ALA A 319 13.69 0.11 -23.95
CA ALA A 319 13.74 1.54 -23.63
C ALA A 319 12.55 2.03 -22.78
N ARG A 320 11.36 1.43 -22.92
CA ARG A 320 10.15 1.82 -22.18
C ARG A 320 10.16 1.24 -20.78
N THR A 321 10.52 -0.03 -20.62
CA THR A 321 10.77 -0.61 -19.29
C THR A 321 11.88 0.15 -18.57
N ALA A 322 12.98 0.50 -19.25
CA ALA A 322 14.06 1.29 -18.66
C ALA A 322 13.57 2.64 -18.10
N ALA A 323 12.67 3.33 -18.81
CA ALA A 323 12.08 4.57 -18.33
C ALA A 323 11.25 4.33 -17.06
N ASP A 324 10.36 3.33 -17.09
CA ASP A 324 9.46 3.03 -15.98
C ASP A 324 10.20 2.53 -14.73
N LEU A 325 11.38 1.90 -14.85
CA LEU A 325 12.21 1.55 -13.68
C LEU A 325 12.58 2.79 -12.83
N PHE A 326 12.79 3.95 -13.45
CA PHE A 326 13.14 5.18 -12.72
C PHE A 326 11.92 6.06 -12.41
N ASP A 327 11.00 6.18 -13.37
CA ASP A 327 9.84 7.05 -13.23
C ASP A 327 8.66 6.47 -14.01
N MET A 328 7.57 6.15 -13.32
CA MET A 328 6.39 5.60 -13.97
C MET A 328 5.69 6.67 -14.78
N ALA A 329 5.34 6.35 -16.03
CA ALA A 329 4.60 7.27 -16.87
C ALA A 329 3.28 7.71 -16.21
N ARG A 330 3.01 9.02 -16.22
CA ARG A 330 1.75 9.56 -15.70
C ARG A 330 0.54 8.96 -16.42
N PRO A 331 -0.56 8.71 -15.69
CA PRO A 331 -1.72 8.02 -16.23
C PRO A 331 -2.49 8.90 -17.21
N THR A 332 -2.89 8.31 -18.34
CA THR A 332 -3.72 8.98 -19.36
C THR A 332 -5.21 8.66 -19.21
N SER A 333 -5.56 7.54 -18.60
CA SER A 333 -6.94 7.13 -18.29
C SER A 333 -7.19 7.00 -16.78
N ASP A 334 -8.45 6.83 -16.39
CA ASP A 334 -8.87 6.65 -15.00
C ASP A 334 -8.44 5.30 -14.42
N LYS A 335 -8.40 4.25 -15.25
CA LYS A 335 -7.87 2.95 -14.87
C LYS A 335 -6.35 3.01 -14.67
N ASP A 336 -5.65 3.68 -15.58
CA ASP A 336 -4.22 3.92 -15.45
C ASP A 336 -3.92 4.68 -14.15
N ALA A 337 -4.81 5.59 -13.72
CA ALA A 337 -4.62 6.38 -12.52
C ALA A 337 -4.61 5.52 -11.25
N TYR A 338 -5.54 4.56 -11.13
CA TYR A 338 -5.52 3.62 -10.01
C TYR A 338 -4.25 2.77 -10.01
N ASN A 339 -3.89 2.18 -11.15
CA ASN A 339 -2.69 1.33 -11.29
C ASN A 339 -1.40 2.12 -11.03
N TYR A 340 -1.32 3.35 -11.52
CA TYR A 340 -0.22 4.27 -11.27
C TYR A 340 -0.10 4.58 -9.78
N CYS A 341 -1.19 4.98 -9.12
CA CYS A 341 -1.21 5.29 -7.69
C CYS A 341 -0.83 4.07 -6.84
N TYR A 342 -1.38 2.91 -7.15
CA TYR A 342 -1.06 1.65 -6.49
C TYR A 342 0.41 1.28 -6.68
N GLY A 343 0.92 1.34 -7.92
CA GLY A 343 2.32 1.05 -8.24
C GLY A 343 3.31 1.92 -7.48
N ARG A 344 3.01 3.21 -7.28
CA ARG A 344 3.90 4.14 -6.54
C ARG A 344 4.01 3.74 -5.08
N LEU A 345 2.87 3.48 -4.43
CA LEU A 345 2.84 3.03 -3.04
C LEU A 345 3.44 1.62 -2.90
N CYS A 346 3.21 0.75 -3.88
CA CYS A 346 3.81 -0.58 -3.92
C CYS A 346 5.32 -0.53 -3.91
N ARG A 347 5.96 0.31 -4.75
CA ARG A 347 7.42 0.45 -4.76
C ARG A 347 8.00 0.78 -3.39
N ILE A 348 7.32 1.61 -2.60
CA ILE A 348 7.79 1.93 -1.24
C ILE A 348 7.65 0.72 -0.31
N ILE A 349 6.51 0.04 -0.31
CA ILE A 349 6.26 -1.09 0.61
C ILE A 349 6.99 -2.38 0.21
N THR A 350 7.34 -2.53 -1.07
CA THR A 350 8.12 -3.65 -1.59
C THR A 350 9.62 -3.35 -1.63
N ASP A 351 10.05 -2.26 -0.99
CA ASP A 351 11.45 -1.81 -0.92
C ASP A 351 12.16 -1.76 -2.28
N TYR A 352 11.43 -1.30 -3.30
CA TYR A 352 11.99 -1.17 -4.64
C TYR A 352 13.02 -0.04 -4.67
N VAL A 353 14.24 -0.39 -5.09
CA VAL A 353 15.31 0.56 -5.35
C VAL A 353 15.72 0.45 -6.81
N ALA A 354 15.66 1.58 -7.53
CA ALA A 354 16.04 1.61 -8.94
C ALA A 354 17.52 1.21 -9.12
N PRO A 355 17.85 0.38 -10.12
CA PRO A 355 19.23 -0.02 -10.38
C PRO A 355 20.09 1.17 -10.84
N ARG A 356 21.42 1.03 -10.71
CA ARG A 356 22.35 2.03 -11.22
C ARG A 356 22.28 2.06 -12.74
N ARG A 357 22.17 3.27 -13.32
CA ARG A 357 22.08 3.47 -14.78
C ARG A 357 23.25 2.86 -15.55
N GLU A 358 24.44 2.83 -14.96
CA GLU A 358 25.65 2.25 -15.56
C GLU A 358 25.56 0.73 -15.76
N ASN A 359 24.70 0.04 -15.00
CA ASN A 359 24.48 -1.40 -15.13
C ASN A 359 23.42 -1.73 -16.19
N ILE A 360 22.74 -0.72 -16.76
CA ILE A 360 21.62 -0.91 -17.68
C ILE A 360 22.11 -0.84 -19.12
N ARG A 361 21.86 -1.91 -19.86
CA ARG A 361 21.93 -1.98 -21.31
C ARG A 361 20.52 -1.93 -21.90
N ILE A 362 20.21 -0.82 -22.55
CA ILE A 362 18.95 -0.65 -23.27
C ILE A 362 19.07 -1.34 -24.64
N ILE A 363 18.07 -2.15 -24.99
CA ILE A 363 18.03 -2.90 -26.25
C ILE A 363 16.89 -2.48 -27.17
N GLY A 364 17.17 -2.55 -28.47
CA GLY A 364 16.23 -2.28 -29.55
C GLY A 364 15.73 -0.83 -29.65
N ASP A 365 14.97 -0.57 -30.71
CA ASP A 365 14.23 0.68 -30.92
C ASP A 365 12.90 0.33 -31.60
N ALA A 366 11.96 -0.17 -30.80
CA ALA A 366 10.64 -0.50 -31.30
C ALA A 366 9.84 0.79 -31.60
N PRO A 367 8.96 0.78 -32.61
CA PRO A 367 8.14 1.94 -32.94
C PRO A 367 7.36 2.46 -31.72
N LYS A 368 7.07 3.76 -31.69
CA LYS A 368 6.27 4.37 -30.60
C LYS A 368 4.93 3.67 -30.37
N SER A 369 4.33 3.12 -31.44
CA SER A 369 3.14 2.29 -31.41
C SER A 369 3.29 1.17 -32.43
N HIS A 370 2.98 -0.06 -32.02
CA HIS A 370 2.91 -1.24 -32.87
C HIS A 370 1.90 -2.24 -32.29
N SER A 371 1.29 -3.04 -33.16
CA SER A 371 0.35 -4.10 -32.78
C SER A 371 1.00 -5.48 -32.72
N GLU A 372 2.20 -5.63 -33.27
CA GLU A 372 2.89 -6.92 -33.42
C GLU A 372 4.07 -7.05 -32.46
N PHE A 373 4.58 -8.28 -32.30
CA PHE A 373 5.83 -8.51 -31.60
C PHE A 373 7.03 -8.05 -32.44
N VAL A 374 7.83 -7.13 -31.89
CA VAL A 374 8.99 -6.54 -32.58
C VAL A 374 10.27 -7.07 -31.98
N LEU A 375 11.11 -7.74 -32.78
CA LEU A 375 12.42 -8.21 -32.31
C LEU A 375 13.31 -7.01 -31.94
N LEU A 376 13.76 -6.97 -30.69
CA LEU A 376 14.63 -5.91 -30.17
C LEU A 376 16.11 -6.30 -30.27
N ASP A 377 16.45 -7.50 -29.82
CA ASP A 377 17.82 -7.99 -29.76
C ASP A 377 17.87 -9.52 -29.72
N LYS A 378 19.07 -10.06 -29.93
CA LYS A 378 19.38 -11.47 -29.74
C LYS A 378 20.54 -11.60 -28.76
N LEU A 379 20.35 -12.41 -27.73
CA LEU A 379 21.35 -12.66 -26.70
C LEU A 379 21.74 -14.14 -26.72
N ARG A 380 23.05 -14.43 -26.79
CA ARG A 380 23.56 -15.78 -26.61
C ARG A 380 23.91 -16.01 -25.14
N PHE A 381 23.44 -17.11 -24.58
CA PHE A 381 23.78 -17.56 -23.23
C PHE A 381 24.25 -19.02 -23.30
N GLY A 382 25.55 -19.26 -23.14
CA GLY A 382 26.14 -20.59 -23.31
C GLY A 382 25.83 -21.20 -24.68
N ASP A 383 25.13 -22.32 -24.67
CA ASP A 383 24.72 -23.10 -25.83
C ASP A 383 23.33 -22.73 -26.40
N ILE A 384 22.64 -21.75 -25.82
CA ILE A 384 21.32 -21.30 -26.29
C ILE A 384 21.31 -19.84 -26.80
N GLU A 385 20.38 -19.53 -27.70
CA GLU A 385 20.10 -18.18 -28.21
C GLU A 385 18.70 -17.74 -27.79
N LEU A 386 18.61 -16.53 -27.23
CA LEU A 386 17.39 -15.88 -26.79
C LEU A 386 17.07 -14.73 -27.75
N GLU A 387 15.86 -14.74 -28.30
CA GLU A 387 15.27 -13.65 -29.09
C GLU A 387 14.36 -12.83 -28.17
N ILE A 388 14.60 -11.52 -28.05
CA ILE A 388 13.88 -10.63 -27.14
C ILE A 388 12.93 -9.76 -27.95
N PHE A 389 11.63 -9.84 -27.67
CA PHE A 389 10.58 -9.16 -28.43
C PHE A 389 9.82 -8.13 -27.59
N GLU A 390 9.73 -6.93 -28.15
CA GLU A 390 8.69 -5.93 -27.96
C GLU A 390 7.25 -6.40 -28.11
N GLY A 391 6.46 -6.61 -27.06
CA GLY A 391 5.00 -6.78 -27.18
C GLY A 391 4.23 -5.47 -27.47
N PRO A 392 2.96 -5.54 -27.90
CA PRO A 392 2.14 -4.36 -28.25
C PRO A 392 1.73 -3.46 -27.06
N GLY A 393 2.29 -3.70 -25.87
CA GLY A 393 2.07 -2.89 -24.67
C GLY A 393 0.67 -3.02 -24.07
N THR A 394 0.17 -4.25 -23.89
CA THR A 394 -1.19 -4.52 -23.35
C THR A 394 -1.26 -4.68 -21.84
N HIS A 395 -0.18 -5.12 -21.20
CA HIS A 395 -0.05 -5.11 -19.73
C HIS A 395 0.62 -3.81 -19.29
N THR A 396 1.87 -3.64 -19.70
CA THR A 396 2.68 -2.43 -19.52
C THR A 396 3.33 -2.07 -20.84
N LYS A 397 3.63 -0.78 -21.03
CA LYS A 397 4.45 -0.34 -22.18
C LYS A 397 5.85 -0.91 -22.02
N GLY A 398 6.48 -1.36 -23.11
CA GLY A 398 7.78 -2.01 -23.02
C GLY A 398 7.72 -3.51 -22.78
N GLN A 399 6.57 -4.09 -22.38
CA GLN A 399 6.51 -5.49 -22.00
C GLN A 399 7.17 -6.42 -23.04
N THR A 400 8.21 -7.12 -22.61
CA THR A 400 8.97 -8.01 -23.46
C THR A 400 8.58 -9.48 -23.29
N VAL A 401 8.73 -10.23 -24.38
CA VAL A 401 8.65 -11.69 -24.42
C VAL A 401 9.99 -12.22 -24.89
N ILE A 402 10.52 -13.24 -24.22
CA ILE A 402 11.83 -13.82 -24.53
C ILE A 402 11.63 -15.24 -25.04
N ILE A 403 12.19 -15.52 -26.21
CA ILE A 403 11.96 -16.77 -26.94
C ILE A 403 13.29 -17.47 -27.17
N CYS A 404 13.37 -18.74 -26.77
CA CYS A 404 14.46 -19.63 -27.17
C CYS A 404 13.89 -20.69 -28.10
N ARG A 405 14.24 -20.67 -29.38
CA ARG A 405 13.68 -21.64 -30.36
C ARG A 405 14.14 -23.07 -30.11
N ASN A 406 15.35 -23.25 -29.60
CA ASN A 406 15.91 -24.52 -29.19
C ASN A 406 16.58 -24.31 -27.82
N PRO A 407 16.03 -24.85 -26.72
CA PRO A 407 15.15 -26.02 -26.63
C PRO A 407 13.65 -25.72 -26.46
N LYS A 408 13.13 -24.64 -27.07
CA LYS A 408 11.71 -24.21 -27.02
C LYS A 408 11.30 -23.68 -25.64
N LEU A 409 11.89 -22.55 -25.26
CA LEU A 409 11.53 -21.80 -24.07
C LEU A 409 10.78 -20.52 -24.46
N LEU A 410 9.82 -20.14 -23.63
CA LEU A 410 9.07 -18.90 -23.80
C LEU A 410 8.86 -18.24 -22.44
N PHE A 411 9.46 -17.07 -22.21
CA PHE A 411 9.18 -16.23 -21.05
C PHE A 411 8.25 -15.11 -21.46
N THR A 412 7.13 -14.96 -20.74
CA THR A 412 6.04 -14.08 -21.17
C THR A 412 5.79 -12.88 -20.26
N GLY A 413 6.43 -12.86 -19.08
CA GLY A 413 5.94 -12.05 -17.95
C GLY A 413 4.44 -12.28 -17.74
N ASP A 414 3.72 -11.21 -17.48
CA ASP A 414 2.29 -11.24 -17.14
C ASP A 414 1.32 -11.46 -18.32
N LEU A 415 1.82 -11.66 -19.54
CA LEU A 415 0.95 -12.08 -20.65
C LEU A 415 0.36 -13.48 -20.41
N TYR A 416 1.02 -14.32 -19.61
CA TYR A 416 0.55 -15.65 -19.26
C TYR A 416 0.80 -16.00 -17.79
N SER A 417 -0.22 -16.60 -17.17
CA SER A 417 -0.17 -17.20 -15.83
C SER A 417 -0.69 -18.63 -15.87
N ASN A 418 -0.07 -19.53 -15.11
CA ASN A 418 -0.50 -20.91 -14.96
C ASN A 418 -1.35 -21.10 -13.71
N ASP A 419 -2.58 -20.58 -13.74
CA ASP A 419 -3.50 -20.60 -12.59
C ASP A 419 -3.93 -22.01 -12.16
N LYS A 420 -3.64 -23.04 -12.97
CA LYS A 420 -3.93 -24.45 -12.65
C LYS A 420 -2.87 -25.10 -11.76
N ASP A 421 -1.67 -24.55 -11.70
CA ASP A 421 -0.56 -25.05 -10.89
C ASP A 421 0.13 -23.87 -10.18
N VAL A 422 -0.62 -23.27 -9.27
CA VAL A 422 -0.16 -22.19 -8.40
C VAL A 422 -0.15 -22.68 -6.96
N ILE A 423 0.87 -22.30 -6.19
CA ILE A 423 0.91 -22.60 -4.76
C ILE A 423 -0.21 -21.85 -4.02
N PRO A 424 -0.80 -22.39 -2.93
CA PRO A 424 -1.95 -21.81 -2.26
C PRO A 424 -1.78 -20.34 -1.85
N GLU A 425 -0.60 -20.00 -1.33
CA GLU A 425 -0.22 -18.65 -0.91
C GLU A 425 -0.33 -17.67 -2.08
N ARG A 426 0.18 -18.07 -3.25
CA ARG A 426 0.15 -17.21 -4.44
C ARG A 426 -1.24 -17.10 -5.06
N ALA A 427 -2.09 -18.11 -4.91
CA ALA A 427 -3.51 -17.98 -5.24
C ALA A 427 -4.24 -16.97 -4.34
N GLU A 428 -3.80 -16.78 -3.10
CA GLU A 428 -4.29 -15.74 -2.20
C GLU A 428 -3.74 -14.36 -2.58
N TYR A 429 -2.43 -14.26 -2.83
CA TYR A 429 -1.78 -13.05 -3.33
C TYR A 429 -2.47 -12.50 -4.60
N ASN A 430 -2.77 -13.37 -5.57
CA ASN A 430 -3.40 -12.98 -6.83
C ASN A 430 -4.82 -12.36 -6.64
N LYS A 431 -5.47 -12.56 -5.49
CA LYS A 431 -6.76 -11.90 -5.17
C LYS A 431 -6.57 -10.51 -4.57
N ILE A 432 -5.38 -10.22 -4.06
CA ILE A 432 -5.02 -8.94 -3.42
C ILE A 432 -4.46 -7.98 -4.48
N ALA A 433 -3.67 -8.49 -5.42
CA ALA A 433 -3.07 -7.72 -6.50
C ALA A 433 -4.17 -7.19 -7.47
N PRO A 434 -4.38 -5.86 -7.56
CA PRO A 434 -5.50 -5.27 -8.29
C PRO A 434 -5.40 -5.47 -9.81
N PHE A 435 -4.19 -5.68 -10.34
CA PHE A 435 -3.94 -5.83 -11.78
C PHE A 435 -4.70 -6.98 -12.45
N LEU A 436 -5.15 -7.97 -11.68
CA LEU A 436 -5.82 -9.15 -12.22
C LEU A 436 -7.35 -9.00 -12.32
N SER A 437 -7.96 -7.99 -11.69
CA SER A 437 -9.41 -8.06 -11.37
C SER A 437 -10.33 -7.04 -12.06
N GLU A 438 -9.83 -6.00 -12.74
CA GLU A 438 -10.69 -4.94 -13.31
C GLU A 438 -10.21 -4.45 -14.69
N ASN A 439 -10.14 -5.35 -15.67
CA ASN A 439 -9.89 -4.95 -17.07
C ASN A 439 -11.18 -4.47 -17.74
N SER A 440 -11.11 -3.36 -18.49
CA SER A 440 -12.20 -2.97 -19.38
C SER A 440 -12.36 -4.01 -20.51
N GLU A 441 -13.51 -4.02 -21.18
CA GLU A 441 -13.72 -4.90 -22.35
C GLU A 441 -12.64 -4.68 -23.43
N GLU A 442 -12.25 -3.43 -23.68
CA GLU A 442 -11.20 -3.09 -24.63
C GLU A 442 -9.82 -3.65 -24.21
N ASP A 443 -9.49 -3.60 -22.92
CA ASP A 443 -8.24 -4.17 -22.41
C ASP A 443 -8.24 -5.70 -22.53
N LEU A 444 -9.37 -6.34 -22.29
CA LEU A 444 -9.54 -7.78 -22.46
C LEU A 444 -9.40 -8.20 -23.93
N ASP A 445 -9.96 -7.41 -24.85
CA ASP A 445 -9.82 -7.63 -26.29
C ASP A 445 -8.36 -7.49 -26.73
N ARG A 446 -7.67 -6.44 -26.29
CA ARG A 446 -6.24 -6.23 -26.59
C ARG A 446 -5.37 -7.34 -26.01
N LEU A 447 -5.63 -7.77 -24.77
CA LEU A 447 -4.94 -8.88 -24.14
C LEU A 447 -5.20 -10.19 -24.90
N THR A 448 -6.43 -10.40 -25.38
CA THR A 448 -6.81 -11.58 -26.18
C THR A 448 -6.13 -11.59 -27.54
N ASP A 449 -6.07 -10.45 -28.23
CA ASP A 449 -5.33 -10.30 -29.49
C ASP A 449 -3.84 -10.60 -29.29
N THR A 450 -3.23 -10.03 -28.26
CA THR A 450 -1.81 -10.25 -27.92
C THR A 450 -1.51 -11.71 -27.62
N ARG A 451 -2.38 -12.38 -26.83
CA ARG A 451 -2.26 -13.82 -26.55
C ARG A 451 -2.47 -14.68 -27.80
N THR A 452 -3.32 -14.25 -28.72
CA THR A 452 -3.53 -14.93 -30.02
C THR A 452 -2.28 -14.86 -30.88
N LYS A 453 -1.65 -13.67 -30.98
CA LYS A 453 -0.38 -13.48 -31.70
C LYS A 453 0.76 -14.26 -31.08
N LEU A 454 0.84 -14.30 -29.75
CA LEU A 454 1.80 -15.14 -29.04
C LEU A 454 1.58 -16.62 -29.36
N GLY A 455 0.32 -17.06 -29.40
CA GLY A 455 -0.06 -18.41 -29.83
C GLY A 455 0.42 -18.74 -31.25
N ALA A 456 0.30 -17.81 -32.19
CA ALA A 456 0.80 -17.98 -33.56
C ALA A 456 2.33 -18.11 -33.61
N ILE A 457 3.07 -17.35 -32.78
CA ILE A 457 4.52 -17.51 -32.65
C ILE A 457 4.86 -18.91 -32.12
N MET A 458 4.14 -19.38 -31.09
CA MET A 458 4.32 -20.72 -30.53
C MET A 458 4.03 -21.82 -31.55
N ASP A 459 3.00 -21.65 -32.39
CA ASP A 459 2.69 -22.56 -33.49
C ASP A 459 3.81 -22.60 -34.53
N SER A 460 4.40 -21.45 -34.87
CA SER A 460 5.51 -21.38 -35.83
C SER A 460 6.78 -22.11 -35.36
N ILE A 461 7.01 -22.19 -34.03
CA ILE A 461 8.14 -22.90 -33.41
C ILE A 461 7.80 -24.40 -33.18
N GLY A 462 6.51 -24.72 -33.10
CA GLY A 462 5.98 -26.03 -32.77
C GLY A 462 5.81 -26.21 -31.26
N ARG A 463 4.55 -26.28 -30.82
CA ARG A 463 4.15 -26.28 -29.40
C ARG A 463 4.64 -27.49 -28.59
N THR A 464 4.63 -28.70 -29.17
CA THR A 464 5.00 -29.91 -28.42
C THR A 464 6.42 -29.79 -27.85
N GLY A 465 6.52 -30.01 -26.54
CA GLY A 465 7.76 -29.93 -25.77
C GLY A 465 8.14 -28.51 -25.31
N MET A 466 7.41 -27.47 -25.75
CA MET A 466 7.70 -26.09 -25.35
C MET A 466 7.43 -25.88 -23.85
N ILE A 467 8.37 -25.21 -23.18
CA ILE A 467 8.26 -24.78 -21.80
C ILE A 467 7.86 -23.31 -21.78
N VAL A 468 6.67 -23.01 -21.26
CA VAL A 468 6.15 -21.66 -21.09
C VAL A 468 6.34 -21.21 -19.64
N CYS A 469 7.04 -20.10 -19.47
CA CYS A 469 7.43 -19.45 -18.23
C CYS A 469 6.62 -18.15 -18.08
N GLY A 470 5.54 -18.22 -17.28
CA GLY A 470 4.65 -17.09 -17.01
C GLY A 470 5.07 -16.21 -15.83
N GLY A 471 4.39 -15.09 -15.63
CA GLY A 471 4.59 -14.24 -14.44
C GLY A 471 4.08 -14.92 -13.16
N HIS A 472 3.00 -15.70 -13.25
CA HIS A 472 2.40 -16.42 -12.12
C HIS A 472 2.22 -17.92 -12.33
N GLY A 473 2.48 -18.72 -11.28
CA GLY A 473 2.34 -20.18 -11.24
C GLY A 473 3.51 -20.94 -11.86
N ASN A 474 3.44 -22.28 -11.82
CA ASN A 474 4.49 -23.16 -12.33
C ASN A 474 4.65 -23.04 -13.85
N ILE A 475 5.78 -23.48 -14.38
CA ILE A 475 5.96 -23.61 -15.82
C ILE A 475 4.89 -24.52 -16.44
N LYS A 476 4.51 -24.22 -17.68
CA LYS A 476 3.62 -25.09 -18.46
C LYS A 476 4.38 -25.75 -19.59
N LYS A 477 4.45 -27.08 -19.54
CA LYS A 477 4.93 -27.91 -20.66
C LYS A 477 3.78 -28.20 -21.61
N LEU A 478 3.93 -27.77 -22.86
CA LEU A 478 2.94 -28.02 -23.90
C LEU A 478 3.12 -29.42 -24.48
N ARG A 479 1.99 -30.12 -24.61
CA ARG A 479 1.91 -31.48 -25.17
C ARG A 479 1.61 -31.40 -26.66
#